data_AF-A0A6I4YEV1-F1
#
_entry.id   AF-A0A6I4YEV1-F1
#
_cell.length_a   1.000
_cell.length_b   1.000
_cell.length_c   1.000
_cell.angle_alpha   90.00
_cell.angle_beta   90.00
_cell.angle_gamma   90.00
#
_symmetry.space_group_name_H-M   'P 1'
#
loop_
_entity.id
_entity.type
_entity.pdbx_description
1 polymer ?
#
loop_
_entity_poly.entity_id
_entity_poly.type
_entity_poly.pdbx_seq_one_letter_code
_entity_poly.pdbx_strand_id
1 'polypeptide(L)'
;MRSALPTLFLLTACAPTLTVNAADTPPVDLGGAAPDVVILSVAGRCGVPCAAPRDNWAYLGSRGTVDRVAREFQAAGLSVQAANYASSPTERFVSARTGTEQRGYAALLADLDALRAAWTGPDAPRIVLLGHSQGVVWLHQLTRDRPDVPFAAQIDLDGICLGWKTDFGPLIRTGDPFSPLNACEPMTVAGQRVNAKDVVWPNVARGIEVQSKRLPRRGAATGFAVNYLFEVEGNVRLDGTTRALTRFISPREDHSAVTYPASDAMTWVAGQLRTLTHEWAAQDARGPAGTASP
;
A
#
# COMPACT_ATOMS: atom_id res chain seq x y z
N MET A 1 55.88 -1.70 -36.88
CA MET A 1 54.99 -1.06 -35.88
C MET A 1 53.60 -1.66 -36.04
N ARG A 2 53.15 -2.46 -35.06
CA ARG A 2 51.86 -3.14 -35.08
C ARG A 2 50.85 -2.28 -34.33
N SER A 3 49.90 -1.69 -35.05
CA SER A 3 48.75 -1.00 -34.44
C SER A 3 47.69 -2.03 -34.10
N ALA A 4 47.50 -2.30 -32.81
CA ALA A 4 46.31 -2.96 -32.29
C ALA A 4 45.37 -1.86 -31.78
N LEU A 5 44.33 -1.55 -32.54
CA LEU A 5 43.19 -0.78 -32.00
C LEU A 5 42.36 -1.73 -31.12
N PRO A 6 42.02 -1.35 -29.88
CA PRO A 6 41.14 -2.15 -29.05
C PRO A 6 39.70 -1.95 -29.50
N THR A 7 39.07 -3.06 -29.87
CA THR A 7 37.62 -3.25 -30.02
C THR A 7 36.95 -2.96 -28.68
N LEU A 8 36.63 -1.69 -28.42
CA LEU A 8 35.95 -1.23 -27.21
C LEU A 8 34.54 -0.71 -27.53
N PHE A 9 33.76 -1.49 -28.25
CA PHE A 9 32.33 -1.23 -28.45
C PHE A 9 31.61 -2.58 -28.45
N LEU A 10 30.46 -2.65 -27.76
CA LEU A 10 29.48 -3.76 -27.66
C LEU A 10 29.35 -4.49 -26.30
N LEU A 11 29.31 -3.78 -25.17
CA LEU A 11 28.81 -4.36 -23.90
C LEU A 11 27.61 -3.61 -23.27
N THR A 12 26.93 -2.72 -24.01
CA THR A 12 25.78 -1.96 -23.49
C THR A 12 24.40 -2.52 -23.88
N ALA A 13 24.32 -3.64 -24.59
CA ALA A 13 23.07 -4.09 -25.24
C ALA A 13 22.19 -5.06 -24.44
N CYS A 14 22.47 -5.34 -23.16
CA CYS A 14 21.61 -6.21 -22.33
C CYS A 14 21.36 -5.61 -20.95
N ALA A 15 20.88 -4.36 -20.89
CA ALA A 15 20.21 -3.92 -19.68
C ALA A 15 18.88 -4.69 -19.57
N PRO A 16 18.65 -5.50 -18.52
CA PRO A 16 17.39 -6.22 -18.37
C PRO A 16 16.24 -5.22 -18.33
N THR A 17 15.33 -5.31 -19.30
CA THR A 17 14.09 -4.54 -19.31
C THR A 17 13.20 -5.05 -18.19
N LEU A 18 12.85 -4.15 -17.27
CA LEU A 18 11.86 -4.44 -16.24
C LEU A 18 10.53 -4.77 -16.92
N THR A 19 10.06 -6.00 -16.77
CA THR A 19 8.77 -6.43 -17.29
C THR A 19 7.68 -6.06 -16.29
N VAL A 20 6.70 -5.27 -16.72
CA VAL A 20 5.51 -4.95 -15.93
C VAL A 20 4.43 -5.96 -16.28
N ASN A 21 4.02 -6.74 -15.29
CA ASN A 21 2.90 -7.67 -15.43
C ASN A 21 1.64 -7.03 -14.85
N ALA A 22 0.50 -7.27 -15.48
CA ALA A 22 -0.78 -7.02 -14.84
C ALA A 22 -0.94 -7.95 -13.63
N ALA A 23 -1.71 -7.52 -12.63
CA ALA A 23 -2.15 -8.41 -11.57
C ALA A 23 -3.15 -9.42 -12.14
N ASP A 24 -3.17 -10.64 -11.59
CA ASP A 24 -4.16 -11.67 -11.97
C ASP A 24 -5.56 -11.33 -11.44
N THR A 25 -5.63 -10.57 -10.34
CA THR A 25 -6.87 -10.07 -9.75
C THR A 25 -7.59 -9.16 -10.74
N PRO A 26 -8.90 -9.37 -11.01
CA PRO A 26 -9.65 -8.54 -11.93
C PRO A 26 -9.58 -7.05 -11.57
N PRO A 27 -9.44 -6.15 -12.55
CA PRO A 27 -9.48 -4.71 -12.30
C PRO A 27 -10.87 -4.29 -11.80
N VAL A 28 -10.94 -3.14 -11.14
CA VAL A 28 -12.23 -2.51 -10.78
C VAL A 28 -13.05 -2.23 -12.04
N ASP A 29 -14.26 -2.78 -12.10
CA ASP A 29 -15.23 -2.58 -13.17
C ASP A 29 -16.55 -2.01 -12.61
N LEU A 30 -16.67 -0.68 -12.67
CA LEU A 30 -17.85 0.03 -12.17
C LEU A 30 -19.11 -0.18 -13.04
N GLY A 31 -18.99 -0.79 -14.22
CA GLY A 31 -20.13 -1.15 -15.07
C GLY A 31 -20.76 -2.50 -14.71
N GLY A 32 -20.08 -3.30 -13.87
CA GLY A 32 -20.52 -4.61 -13.43
C GLY A 32 -21.23 -4.63 -12.07
N ALA A 33 -21.52 -5.83 -11.59
CA ALA A 33 -21.99 -6.04 -10.23
C ALA A 33 -20.90 -5.66 -9.21
N ALA A 34 -21.32 -5.12 -8.05
CA ALA A 34 -20.43 -4.84 -6.94
C ALA A 34 -19.72 -6.13 -6.48
N PRO A 35 -18.38 -6.15 -6.38
CA PRO A 35 -17.69 -7.26 -5.73
C PRO A 35 -17.89 -7.19 -4.21
N ASP A 36 -17.58 -8.27 -3.50
CA ASP A 36 -17.62 -8.27 -2.03
C ASP A 36 -16.50 -7.41 -1.43
N VAL A 37 -15.35 -7.38 -2.11
CA VAL A 37 -14.13 -6.68 -1.67
C VAL A 37 -13.50 -5.91 -2.83
N VAL A 38 -13.11 -4.67 -2.57
CA VAL A 38 -12.23 -3.90 -3.45
C VAL A 38 -10.90 -3.62 -2.75
N ILE A 39 -9.80 -3.98 -3.41
CA ILE A 39 -8.44 -3.67 -2.95
C ILE A 39 -7.93 -2.43 -3.67
N LEU A 40 -7.61 -1.38 -2.92
CA LEU A 40 -6.93 -0.19 -3.43
C LEU A 40 -5.48 -0.23 -2.95
N SER A 41 -4.54 -0.47 -3.87
CA SER A 41 -3.12 -0.62 -3.53
C SER A 41 -2.28 0.57 -3.97
N VAL A 42 -1.36 1.02 -3.11
CA VAL A 42 -0.41 2.09 -3.45
C VAL A 42 1.00 1.59 -3.23
N ALA A 43 1.74 1.45 -4.34
CA ALA A 43 3.15 1.15 -4.32
C ALA A 43 3.96 2.38 -3.90
N GLY A 44 5.04 2.18 -3.15
CA GLY A 44 5.88 3.28 -2.69
C GLY A 44 6.98 3.69 -3.65
N ARG A 45 8.03 4.28 -3.07
CA ARG A 45 9.20 4.77 -3.79
C ARG A 45 9.85 3.64 -4.60
N CYS A 46 10.37 3.97 -5.77
CA CYS A 46 11.22 3.08 -6.54
C CYS A 46 12.46 2.62 -5.74
N GLY A 47 12.94 1.40 -6.01
CA GLY A 47 14.17 0.86 -5.39
C GLY A 47 15.43 1.46 -5.99
N VAL A 48 16.44 1.76 -5.17
CA VAL A 48 17.72 2.38 -5.57
C VAL A 48 18.53 1.44 -6.49
N PRO A 49 19.21 1.95 -7.53
CA PRO A 49 19.21 3.34 -7.99
C PRO A 49 17.88 3.74 -8.65
N CYS A 50 17.34 4.90 -8.27
CA CYS A 50 16.17 5.47 -8.93
C CYS A 50 16.02 6.99 -8.71
N ALA A 51 15.38 7.66 -9.67
CA ALA A 51 14.98 9.05 -9.64
C ALA A 51 13.49 9.17 -9.28
N ALA A 52 13.17 9.03 -7.98
CA ALA A 52 11.83 9.31 -7.50
C ALA A 52 11.48 10.81 -7.65
N PRO A 53 10.21 11.17 -7.88
CA PRO A 53 9.08 10.27 -8.09
C PRO A 53 8.89 9.83 -9.55
N ARG A 54 9.68 10.37 -10.48
CA ARG A 54 9.61 10.07 -11.93
C ARG A 54 9.69 8.57 -12.25
N ASP A 55 10.48 7.84 -11.49
CA ASP A 55 10.71 6.40 -11.68
C ASP A 55 9.74 5.53 -10.85
N ASN A 56 8.84 6.12 -10.05
CA ASN A 56 7.85 5.37 -9.28
C ASN A 56 6.87 4.67 -10.23
N TRP A 57 6.33 3.53 -9.80
CA TRP A 57 5.38 2.72 -10.57
C TRP A 57 4.62 1.75 -9.65
N ALA A 58 3.45 1.29 -10.08
CA ALA A 58 2.50 0.47 -9.31
C ALA A 58 2.94 -1.01 -9.20
N TYR A 59 4.11 -1.27 -8.64
CA TYR A 59 4.72 -2.61 -8.65
C TYR A 59 4.03 -3.67 -7.80
N LEU A 60 3.15 -3.30 -6.85
CA LEU A 60 2.49 -4.28 -5.99
C LEU A 60 1.60 -5.25 -6.77
N GLY A 61 0.97 -4.77 -7.85
CA GLY A 61 0.23 -5.61 -8.81
C GLY A 61 1.19 -6.54 -9.56
N SER A 62 2.16 -5.97 -10.27
CA SER A 62 3.15 -6.75 -11.05
C SER A 62 4.00 -7.73 -10.23
N ARG A 63 4.14 -7.51 -8.93
CA ARG A 63 4.86 -8.38 -7.98
C ARG A 63 4.00 -9.56 -7.51
N GLY A 64 2.69 -9.53 -7.74
CA GLY A 64 1.72 -10.48 -7.22
C GLY A 64 1.36 -10.26 -5.74
N THR A 65 1.77 -9.13 -5.14
CA THR A 65 1.45 -8.80 -3.75
C THR A 65 -0.05 -8.59 -3.58
N VAL A 66 -0.67 -7.89 -4.53
CA VAL A 66 -2.12 -7.67 -4.59
C VAL A 66 -2.84 -8.99 -4.76
N ASP A 67 -2.36 -9.86 -5.66
CA ASP A 67 -2.96 -11.17 -5.88
C ASP A 67 -2.86 -12.07 -4.65
N ARG A 68 -1.78 -11.96 -3.87
CA ARG A 68 -1.67 -12.66 -2.59
C ARG A 68 -2.74 -12.22 -1.60
N VAL A 69 -3.03 -10.92 -1.50
CA VAL A 69 -4.10 -10.40 -0.64
C VAL A 69 -5.47 -10.83 -1.17
N ALA A 70 -5.72 -10.68 -2.47
CA ALA A 70 -6.98 -11.06 -3.10
C ALA A 70 -7.31 -12.54 -2.90
N ARG A 71 -6.31 -13.43 -3.03
CA ARG A 71 -6.48 -14.87 -2.83
C ARG A 71 -7.02 -15.24 -1.44
N GLU A 72 -6.71 -14.49 -0.39
CA GLU A 72 -7.24 -14.80 0.95
C GLU A 72 -8.75 -14.54 1.04
N PHE A 73 -9.23 -13.45 0.42
CA PHE A 73 -10.66 -13.17 0.34
C PHE A 73 -11.37 -14.15 -0.60
N GLN A 74 -10.77 -14.46 -1.75
CA GLN A 74 -11.31 -15.45 -2.70
C GLN A 74 -11.38 -16.85 -2.09
N ALA A 75 -10.40 -17.25 -1.27
CA ALA A 75 -10.43 -18.52 -0.54
C ALA A 75 -11.58 -18.59 0.48
N ALA A 76 -12.08 -17.44 0.94
CA ALA A 76 -13.29 -17.34 1.75
C ALA A 76 -14.59 -17.28 0.93
N GLY A 77 -14.51 -17.42 -0.40
CA GLY A 77 -15.66 -17.38 -1.31
C GLY A 77 -16.09 -15.97 -1.73
N LEU A 78 -15.30 -14.94 -1.41
CA LEU A 78 -15.61 -13.55 -1.75
C LEU A 78 -15.12 -13.19 -3.16
N SER A 79 -15.95 -12.45 -3.90
CA SER A 79 -15.56 -11.80 -5.15
C SER A 79 -14.67 -10.58 -4.86
N VAL A 80 -13.59 -10.43 -5.64
CA VAL A 80 -12.56 -9.41 -5.39
C VAL A 80 -12.19 -8.71 -6.69
N GLN A 81 -12.11 -7.39 -6.63
CA GLN A 81 -11.50 -6.56 -7.68
C GLN A 81 -10.40 -5.68 -7.07
N ALA A 82 -9.46 -5.22 -7.88
CA ALA A 82 -8.35 -4.41 -7.41
C ALA A 82 -8.00 -3.23 -8.35
N ALA A 83 -7.54 -2.14 -7.76
CA ALA A 83 -6.93 -1.01 -8.45
C ALA A 83 -5.56 -0.70 -7.84
N ASN A 84 -4.58 -0.41 -8.71
CA ASN A 84 -3.17 -0.27 -8.32
C ASN A 84 -2.64 1.10 -8.72
N TYR A 85 -1.97 1.77 -7.77
CA TYR A 85 -1.47 3.13 -7.92
C TYR A 85 0.02 3.19 -7.59
N ALA A 86 0.70 4.15 -8.20
CA ALA A 86 2.08 4.51 -7.91
C ALA A 86 2.14 5.66 -6.91
N SER A 87 3.22 5.74 -6.14
CA SER A 87 3.51 6.88 -5.27
C SER A 87 3.77 8.15 -6.10
N SER A 88 2.72 8.92 -6.35
CA SER A 88 2.75 10.22 -7.04
C SER A 88 1.55 11.05 -6.62
N PRO A 89 1.67 12.37 -6.44
CA PRO A 89 0.51 13.24 -6.24
C PRO A 89 -0.32 13.45 -7.51
N THR A 90 0.25 13.20 -8.70
CA THR A 90 -0.43 13.43 -9.98
C THR A 90 -1.46 12.35 -10.29
N GLU A 91 -2.46 12.69 -11.09
CA GLU A 91 -3.47 11.71 -11.52
C GLU A 91 -2.84 10.62 -12.40
N ARG A 92 -2.07 11.03 -13.41
CA ARG A 92 -1.34 10.14 -14.32
C ARG A 92 0.06 10.67 -14.60
N PHE A 93 0.98 9.78 -14.95
CA PHE A 93 2.33 10.09 -15.45
C PHE A 93 2.92 8.87 -16.15
N VAL A 94 3.95 9.05 -17.00
CA VAL A 94 4.71 7.92 -17.56
C VAL A 94 5.94 7.69 -16.70
N SER A 95 6.08 6.48 -16.14
CA SER A 95 7.25 6.14 -15.35
C SER A 95 8.46 5.96 -16.24
N ALA A 96 9.55 6.69 -15.99
CA ALA A 96 10.78 6.54 -16.76
C ALA A 96 11.46 5.17 -16.55
N ARG A 97 11.09 4.45 -15.48
CA ARG A 97 11.63 3.12 -15.17
C ARG A 97 10.97 2.00 -15.95
N THR A 98 9.66 2.10 -16.17
CA THR A 98 8.89 1.05 -16.87
C THR A 98 8.50 1.45 -18.29
N GLY A 99 8.55 2.74 -18.63
CA GLY A 99 8.05 3.27 -19.90
C GLY A 99 6.53 3.20 -20.05
N THR A 100 5.79 2.96 -18.97
CA THR A 100 4.32 2.78 -19.00
C THR A 100 3.62 3.87 -18.21
N GLU A 101 2.38 4.20 -18.61
CA GLU A 101 1.52 5.10 -17.84
C GLU A 101 1.21 4.50 -16.46
N GLN A 102 1.27 5.35 -15.45
CA GLN A 102 1.00 5.07 -14.06
C GLN A 102 -0.08 6.03 -13.57
N ARG A 103 -0.87 5.57 -12.60
CA ARG A 103 -1.90 6.35 -11.92
C ARG A 103 -1.44 6.66 -10.49
N GLY A 104 -1.63 7.88 -10.02
CA GLY A 104 -1.21 8.31 -8.68
C GLY A 104 -2.36 8.61 -7.74
N TYR A 105 -2.07 9.36 -6.67
CA TYR A 105 -2.99 9.66 -5.57
C TYR A 105 -4.25 10.41 -6.02
N ALA A 106 -4.13 11.38 -6.95
CA ALA A 106 -5.31 12.07 -7.46
C ALA A 106 -6.26 11.13 -8.23
N ALA A 107 -5.74 10.12 -8.91
CA ALA A 107 -6.57 9.10 -9.55
C ALA A 107 -7.22 8.16 -8.51
N LEU A 108 -6.51 7.81 -7.45
CA LEU A 108 -7.05 7.03 -6.34
C LEU A 108 -8.24 7.73 -5.67
N LEU A 109 -8.15 9.05 -5.45
CA LEU A 109 -9.26 9.85 -4.92
C LEU A 109 -10.47 9.81 -5.86
N ALA A 110 -10.25 10.05 -7.15
CA ALA A 110 -11.33 10.03 -8.15
C ALA A 110 -12.00 8.65 -8.25
N ASP A 111 -11.22 7.56 -8.23
CA ASP A 111 -11.75 6.21 -8.29
C ASP A 111 -12.52 5.83 -7.03
N LEU A 112 -12.08 6.27 -5.85
CA LEU A 112 -12.80 6.04 -4.61
C LEU A 112 -14.16 6.75 -4.64
N ASP A 113 -14.19 7.99 -5.10
CA ASP A 113 -15.44 8.76 -5.23
C ASP A 113 -16.38 8.10 -6.26
N ALA A 114 -15.84 7.62 -7.40
CA ALA A 114 -16.61 6.90 -8.42
C ALA A 114 -17.15 5.55 -7.93
N LEU A 115 -16.34 4.78 -7.20
CA LEU A 115 -16.73 3.50 -6.58
C LEU A 115 -17.92 3.68 -5.65
N ARG A 116 -17.87 4.70 -4.80
CA ARG A 116 -18.95 5.01 -3.84
C ARG A 116 -20.22 5.51 -4.51
N ALA A 117 -20.09 6.19 -5.64
CA ALA A 117 -21.24 6.62 -6.43
C ALA A 117 -21.89 5.43 -7.17
N ALA A 118 -21.09 4.49 -7.66
CA ALA A 118 -21.57 3.33 -8.41
C ALA A 118 -22.23 2.27 -7.52
N TRP A 119 -21.62 1.97 -6.36
CA TRP A 119 -22.08 0.92 -5.47
C TRP A 119 -22.48 1.51 -4.11
N THR A 120 -23.79 1.69 -3.95
CA THR A 120 -24.40 2.28 -2.75
C THR A 120 -25.23 1.25 -2.00
N GLY A 121 -25.48 1.50 -0.71
CA GLY A 121 -26.36 0.68 0.10
C GLY A 121 -25.64 -0.47 0.83
N PRO A 122 -26.40 -1.43 1.38
CA PRO A 122 -25.87 -2.48 2.26
C PRO A 122 -24.94 -3.46 1.55
N ASP A 123 -25.07 -3.58 0.22
CA ASP A 123 -24.26 -4.48 -0.62
C ASP A 123 -23.02 -3.78 -1.22
N ALA A 124 -22.69 -2.57 -0.74
CA ALA A 124 -21.48 -1.88 -1.16
C ALA A 124 -20.22 -2.70 -0.77
N PRO A 125 -19.18 -2.72 -1.61
CA PRO A 125 -17.98 -3.51 -1.33
C PRO A 125 -17.28 -3.06 -0.05
N ARG A 126 -16.68 -4.02 0.65
CA ARG A 126 -15.71 -3.72 1.70
C ARG A 126 -14.41 -3.22 1.05
N ILE A 127 -13.97 -2.02 1.43
CA ILE A 127 -12.76 -1.43 0.87
C ILE A 127 -11.55 -1.81 1.74
N VAL A 128 -10.54 -2.41 1.11
CA VAL A 128 -9.28 -2.81 1.72
C VAL A 128 -8.14 -2.00 1.10
N LEU A 129 -7.34 -1.36 1.94
CA LEU A 129 -6.20 -0.56 1.53
C LEU A 129 -4.91 -1.37 1.67
N LEU A 130 -4.02 -1.30 0.68
CA LEU A 130 -2.73 -2.00 0.69
C LEU A 130 -1.59 -1.05 0.30
N GLY A 131 -0.82 -0.60 1.29
CA GLY A 131 0.30 0.31 1.09
C GLY A 131 1.64 -0.39 1.22
N HIS A 132 2.64 0.07 0.48
CA HIS A 132 4.03 -0.24 0.79
C HIS A 132 4.89 1.02 0.77
N SER A 133 5.84 1.15 1.70
CA SER A 133 6.81 2.25 1.70
C SER A 133 6.09 3.62 1.71
N GLN A 134 6.45 4.54 0.83
CA GLN A 134 5.74 5.82 0.64
C GLN A 134 4.24 5.66 0.28
N GLY A 135 3.81 4.50 -0.23
CA GLY A 135 2.40 4.21 -0.49
C GLY A 135 1.54 4.15 0.77
N VAL A 136 2.13 3.75 1.90
CA VAL A 136 1.47 3.82 3.23
C VAL A 136 1.12 5.26 3.56
N VAL A 137 2.05 6.20 3.36
CA VAL A 137 1.83 7.64 3.61
C VAL A 137 0.63 8.17 2.82
N TRP A 138 0.50 7.79 1.55
CA TRP A 138 -0.65 8.16 0.71
C TRP A 138 -1.96 7.57 1.24
N LEU A 139 -1.97 6.34 1.75
CA LEU A 139 -3.19 5.70 2.27
C LEU A 139 -3.62 6.26 3.64
N HIS A 140 -2.67 6.63 4.50
CA HIS A 140 -3.00 7.40 5.71
C HIS A 140 -3.53 8.80 5.38
N GLN A 141 -3.03 9.43 4.32
CA GLN A 141 -3.63 10.67 3.81
C GLN A 141 -5.03 10.42 3.25
N LEU A 142 -5.26 9.34 2.51
CA LEU A 142 -6.58 8.99 1.97
C LEU A 142 -7.64 8.86 3.07
N THR A 143 -7.32 8.10 4.12
CA THR A 143 -8.26 7.83 5.21
C THR A 143 -8.55 9.07 6.04
N ARG A 144 -7.61 10.01 6.11
CA ARG A 144 -7.82 11.36 6.63
C ARG A 144 -8.71 12.22 5.74
N ASP A 145 -8.45 12.23 4.44
CA ASP A 145 -9.14 13.07 3.45
C ASP A 145 -10.58 12.62 3.20
N ARG A 146 -10.90 11.38 3.58
CA ARG A 146 -12.21 10.74 3.37
C ARG A 146 -12.74 10.15 4.69
N PRO A 147 -12.97 10.97 5.72
CA PRO A 147 -13.39 10.49 7.04
C PRO A 147 -14.79 9.85 7.03
N ASP A 148 -15.59 10.12 6.01
CA ASP A 148 -16.92 9.58 5.77
C ASP A 148 -16.92 8.21 5.07
N VAL A 149 -15.75 7.74 4.61
CA VAL A 149 -15.60 6.45 3.93
C VAL A 149 -15.19 5.37 4.93
N PRO A 150 -15.98 4.31 5.12
CA PRO A 150 -15.57 3.18 5.93
C PRO A 150 -14.55 2.31 5.17
N PHE A 151 -13.38 2.12 5.75
CA PHE A 151 -12.36 1.20 5.26
C PHE A 151 -12.33 -0.04 6.17
N ALA A 152 -12.52 -1.21 5.57
CA ALA A 152 -12.64 -2.45 6.31
C ALA A 152 -11.29 -2.91 6.88
N ALA A 153 -10.21 -2.67 6.13
CA ALA A 153 -8.84 -2.85 6.61
C ALA A 153 -7.86 -1.93 5.89
N GLN A 154 -6.76 -1.60 6.57
CA GLN A 154 -5.58 -1.00 5.98
C GLN A 154 -4.34 -1.84 6.31
N ILE A 155 -3.65 -2.28 5.27
CA ILE A 155 -2.45 -3.12 5.32
C ILE A 155 -1.25 -2.24 4.97
N ASP A 156 -0.38 -2.02 5.94
CA ASP A 156 0.81 -1.19 5.78
C ASP A 156 2.05 -2.08 5.73
N LEU A 157 2.66 -2.16 4.55
CA LEU A 157 3.90 -2.90 4.33
C LEU A 157 5.07 -1.92 4.46
N ASP A 158 5.68 -1.87 5.63
CA ASP A 158 6.89 -1.12 5.96
C ASP A 158 6.83 0.34 5.47
N GLY A 159 5.92 1.11 6.07
CA GLY A 159 5.76 2.54 5.79
C GLY A 159 7.08 3.28 6.01
N ILE A 160 7.44 4.21 5.12
CA ILE A 160 8.63 5.06 5.34
C ILE A 160 8.40 6.46 4.80
N CYS A 161 9.14 7.41 5.37
CA CYS A 161 9.15 8.82 4.98
C CYS A 161 10.41 9.26 4.25
N LEU A 162 11.30 8.32 3.90
CA LEU A 162 12.55 8.67 3.25
C LEU A 162 12.27 9.43 1.94
N GLY A 163 12.89 10.59 1.80
CA GLY A 163 12.82 11.41 0.59
C GLY A 163 11.47 12.08 0.36
N TRP A 164 10.46 11.92 1.22
CA TRP A 164 9.08 12.37 0.95
C TRP A 164 8.98 13.82 0.49
N LYS A 165 9.50 14.76 1.29
CA LYS A 165 9.47 16.19 0.95
C LYS A 165 10.32 16.53 -0.28
N THR A 166 11.45 15.84 -0.47
CA THR A 166 12.31 16.06 -1.64
C THR A 166 11.66 15.55 -2.92
N ASP A 167 11.05 14.37 -2.87
CA ASP A 167 10.41 13.72 -4.01
C ASP A 167 9.12 14.49 -4.42
N PHE A 168 8.31 14.94 -3.46
CA PHE A 168 6.97 15.49 -3.76
C PHE A 168 6.79 16.99 -3.51
N GLY A 169 7.71 17.65 -2.81
CA GLY A 169 7.63 19.08 -2.49
C GLY A 169 7.38 19.97 -3.73
N PRO A 170 8.11 19.78 -4.84
CA PRO A 170 7.88 20.55 -6.07
C PRO A 170 6.54 20.26 -6.77
N LEU A 171 5.88 19.13 -6.45
CA LEU A 171 4.67 18.66 -7.13
C LEU A 171 3.38 18.95 -6.35
N ILE A 172 3.49 19.23 -5.05
CA ILE A 172 2.35 19.49 -4.18
C ILE A 172 2.30 20.99 -3.88
N ARG A 173 1.15 21.62 -4.14
CA ARG A 173 0.94 23.03 -3.82
C ARG A 173 0.89 23.22 -2.31
N THR A 174 1.71 24.13 -1.79
CA THR A 174 1.68 24.54 -0.37
C THR A 174 0.49 25.47 -0.13
N GLY A 175 -0.35 25.17 0.86
CA GLY A 175 -1.50 26.02 1.22
C GLY A 175 -2.71 25.26 1.75
N ASP A 176 -2.76 23.95 1.54
CA ASP A 176 -3.77 23.09 2.18
C ASP A 176 -3.44 22.94 3.68
N PRO A 177 -4.37 23.26 4.60
CA PRO A 177 -4.18 23.04 6.04
C PRO A 177 -3.81 21.58 6.37
N PHE A 178 -4.13 20.63 5.48
CA PHE A 178 -3.84 19.21 5.63
C PHE A 178 -3.01 18.64 4.48
N SER A 179 -2.04 19.42 4.00
CA SER A 179 -1.12 19.02 2.94
C SER A 179 -0.48 17.64 3.18
N PRO A 180 -0.45 16.76 2.16
CA PRO A 180 0.26 15.48 2.23
C PRO A 180 1.77 15.63 2.51
N LEU A 181 2.36 16.81 2.26
CA LEU A 181 3.77 17.08 2.62
C LEU A 181 4.03 17.00 4.13
N ASN A 182 2.99 17.14 4.95
CA ASN A 182 3.07 17.05 6.40
C ASN A 182 2.76 15.65 6.93
N ALA A 183 2.42 14.67 6.08
CA ALA A 183 2.09 13.31 6.51
C ALA A 183 3.29 12.63 7.20
N CYS A 184 4.50 13.06 6.88
CA CYS A 184 5.74 12.58 7.51
C CYS A 184 6.22 13.43 8.68
N GLU A 185 5.46 14.46 9.06
CA GLU A 185 5.79 15.30 10.21
C GLU A 185 5.13 14.77 11.48
N PRO A 186 5.79 14.91 12.64
CA PRO A 186 5.22 14.51 13.91
C PRO A 186 4.03 15.39 14.28
N MET A 187 2.96 14.75 14.76
CA MET A 187 1.81 15.37 15.39
C MET A 187 1.65 14.85 16.83
N THR A 188 0.94 15.61 17.65
CA THR A 188 0.62 15.19 19.02
C THR A 188 -0.64 14.35 19.04
N VAL A 189 -0.54 13.12 19.55
CA VAL A 189 -1.64 12.15 19.71
C VAL A 189 -1.61 11.65 21.15
N ALA A 190 -2.68 11.91 21.91
CA ALA A 190 -2.76 11.54 23.34
C ALA A 190 -1.50 11.88 24.16
N GLY A 191 -0.89 13.04 23.89
CA GLY A 191 0.34 13.50 24.57
C GLY A 191 1.65 12.91 24.04
N GLN A 192 1.61 12.01 23.06
CA GLN A 192 2.78 11.44 22.39
C GLN A 192 3.02 12.12 21.05
N ARG A 193 4.28 12.21 20.63
CA ARG A 193 4.65 12.66 19.27
C ARG A 193 4.78 11.43 18.38
N VAL A 194 3.95 11.37 17.34
CA VAL A 194 3.94 10.30 16.33
C VAL A 194 3.86 10.92 14.95
N ASN A 195 4.45 10.33 13.92
CA ASN A 195 4.26 10.89 12.58
C ASN A 195 2.80 10.76 12.16
N ALA A 196 2.29 11.71 11.37
CA ALA A 196 0.91 11.65 10.90
C ALA A 196 0.62 10.38 10.07
N LYS A 197 1.62 9.83 9.38
CA LYS A 197 1.57 8.54 8.68
C LYS A 197 1.43 7.33 9.60
N ASP A 198 1.63 7.47 10.90
CA ASP A 198 1.54 6.38 11.88
C ASP A 198 0.20 6.44 12.64
N VAL A 199 -0.72 7.32 12.22
CA VAL A 199 -2.04 7.48 12.82
C VAL A 199 -3.07 6.78 11.96
N VAL A 200 -3.69 5.73 12.49
CA VAL A 200 -4.79 5.01 11.83
C VAL A 200 -6.12 5.65 12.22
N TRP A 201 -6.76 6.29 11.24
CA TRP A 201 -7.97 7.09 11.44
C TRP A 201 -9.20 6.26 11.85
N PRO A 202 -10.20 6.88 12.53
CA PRO A 202 -11.36 6.17 13.06
C PRO A 202 -12.21 5.40 12.04
N ASN A 203 -12.18 5.84 10.79
CA ASN A 203 -12.87 5.21 9.66
C ASN A 203 -12.18 3.94 9.13
N VAL A 204 -11.04 3.54 9.70
CA VAL A 204 -10.36 2.27 9.41
C VAL A 204 -10.65 1.25 10.52
N ALA A 205 -11.39 0.19 10.20
CA ALA A 205 -11.84 -0.80 11.19
C ALA A 205 -10.72 -1.72 11.71
N ARG A 206 -9.73 -2.04 10.86
CA ARG A 206 -8.58 -2.91 11.18
C ARG A 206 -7.30 -2.35 10.57
N GLY A 207 -6.26 -2.19 11.38
CA GLY A 207 -4.90 -1.89 10.91
C GLY A 207 -4.01 -3.12 10.98
N ILE A 208 -3.32 -3.43 9.89
CA ILE A 208 -2.42 -4.57 9.76
C ILE A 208 -1.05 -4.02 9.34
N GLU A 209 -0.13 -3.93 10.29
CA GLU A 209 1.17 -3.30 10.08
C GLU A 209 2.27 -4.36 9.98
N VAL A 210 3.09 -4.26 8.94
CA VAL A 210 4.34 -4.99 8.79
C VAL A 210 5.49 -4.00 8.84
N GLN A 211 6.51 -4.29 9.65
CA GLN A 211 7.78 -3.59 9.62
C GLN A 211 8.87 -4.56 9.15
N SER A 212 9.79 -4.07 8.34
CA SER A 212 10.96 -4.85 7.92
C SER A 212 12.00 -4.95 9.04
N LYS A 213 13.05 -5.76 8.83
CA LYS A 213 14.09 -5.98 9.83
C LYS A 213 14.83 -4.68 10.17
N ARG A 214 15.12 -4.48 11.45
CA ARG A 214 16.01 -3.42 11.93
C ARG A 214 17.47 -3.91 11.88
N LEU A 215 18.42 -3.01 11.61
CA LEU A 215 19.87 -3.27 11.45
C LEU A 215 20.50 -4.22 12.50
N PRO A 216 21.64 -4.84 12.16
CA PRO A 216 21.78 -6.03 11.33
C PRO A 216 21.53 -7.32 12.14
N ARG A 217 20.71 -8.25 11.63
CA ARG A 217 20.68 -9.65 12.11
C ARG A 217 21.25 -10.56 11.03
N ARG A 218 22.25 -11.37 11.38
CA ARG A 218 22.82 -12.43 10.51
C ARG A 218 21.70 -13.41 10.13
N GLY A 219 21.62 -13.80 8.84
CA GLY A 219 20.72 -14.88 8.38
C GLY A 219 19.59 -14.47 7.42
N ALA A 220 19.73 -13.38 6.66
CA ALA A 220 18.74 -13.02 5.64
C ALA A 220 18.70 -14.11 4.54
N ALA A 221 17.61 -14.88 4.50
CA ALA A 221 17.33 -15.83 3.43
C ALA A 221 16.88 -15.12 2.13
N THR A 222 16.41 -13.87 2.25
CA THR A 222 15.97 -12.98 1.17
C THR A 222 16.20 -11.51 1.56
N GLY A 223 16.73 -10.68 0.65
CA GLY A 223 16.97 -9.24 0.87
C GLY A 223 18.41 -8.83 1.20
N PHE A 224 18.70 -7.53 1.22
CA PHE A 224 20.01 -6.94 1.50
C PHE A 224 20.47 -7.21 2.94
N ALA A 225 21.78 -7.38 3.12
CA ALA A 225 22.40 -7.62 4.42
C ALA A 225 22.24 -6.43 5.40
N VAL A 226 22.14 -5.22 4.86
CA VAL A 226 21.92 -3.97 5.60
C VAL A 226 20.58 -3.41 5.14
N ASN A 227 19.63 -3.27 6.07
CA ASN A 227 18.35 -2.62 5.81
C ASN A 227 18.38 -1.20 6.40
N TYR A 228 18.46 -0.20 5.53
CA TYR A 228 18.49 1.21 5.91
C TYR A 228 17.13 1.90 5.72
N LEU A 229 16.14 1.17 5.20
CA LEU A 229 14.77 1.61 5.01
C LEU A 229 13.89 0.71 5.88
N PHE A 230 13.49 1.20 7.05
CA PHE A 230 12.59 0.43 7.91
C PHE A 230 11.70 1.37 8.71
N GLU A 231 10.48 0.91 8.97
CA GLU A 231 9.59 1.55 9.92
C GLU A 231 10.07 1.32 11.36
N VAL A 232 9.99 2.36 12.19
CA VAL A 232 10.43 2.33 13.59
C VAL A 232 9.25 2.49 14.54
N GLU A 233 8.28 3.32 14.17
CA GLU A 233 7.12 3.66 14.98
C GLU A 233 5.97 2.73 14.61
N GLY A 234 5.21 2.28 15.61
CA GLY A 234 4.02 1.47 15.34
C GLY A 234 2.82 2.37 15.12
N ASN A 235 1.87 1.87 14.35
CA ASN A 235 0.59 2.54 14.15
C ASN A 235 -0.16 2.73 15.48
N VAL A 236 -0.78 3.90 15.64
CA VAL A 236 -1.60 4.28 16.80
C VAL A 236 -2.95 4.85 16.37
N ARG A 237 -3.94 4.80 17.27
CA ARG A 237 -5.19 5.53 17.15
C ARG A 237 -5.06 6.95 17.71
N LEU A 238 -6.00 7.84 17.39
CA LEU A 238 -6.04 9.22 17.90
C LEU A 238 -6.14 9.33 19.44
N ASP A 239 -6.62 8.28 20.10
CA ASP A 239 -6.66 8.15 21.56
C ASP A 239 -5.36 7.57 22.16
N GLY A 240 -4.34 7.34 21.33
CA GLY A 240 -3.06 6.74 21.70
C GLY A 240 -3.09 5.22 21.85
N THR A 241 -4.24 4.57 21.66
CA THR A 241 -4.36 3.11 21.80
C THR A 241 -3.92 2.39 20.54
N THR A 242 -3.70 1.08 20.67
CA THR A 242 -3.46 0.15 19.54
C THR A 242 -4.68 -0.72 19.26
N ARG A 243 -5.89 -0.27 19.65
CA ARG A 243 -7.11 -1.06 19.49
C ARG A 243 -7.37 -1.39 18.01
N ALA A 244 -7.61 -2.67 17.75
CA ALA A 244 -7.82 -3.21 16.41
C ALA A 244 -6.64 -2.94 15.44
N LEU A 245 -5.45 -2.72 15.98
CA LEU A 245 -4.19 -2.62 15.24
C LEU A 245 -3.35 -3.85 15.57
N THR A 246 -2.81 -4.49 14.55
CA THR A 246 -1.91 -5.64 14.67
C THR A 246 -0.59 -5.31 14.01
N ARG A 247 0.51 -5.83 14.56
CA ARG A 247 1.84 -5.54 14.05
C ARG A 247 2.72 -6.78 13.98
N PHE A 248 3.45 -6.91 12.89
CA PHE A 248 4.52 -7.87 12.70
C PHE A 248 5.83 -7.15 12.36
N ILE A 249 6.91 -7.54 13.02
CA ILE A 249 8.25 -7.03 12.71
C ILE A 249 9.05 -8.21 12.14
N SER A 250 9.38 -8.15 10.85
CA SER A 250 10.10 -9.23 10.19
C SER A 250 11.50 -9.39 10.78
N PRO A 251 11.92 -10.60 11.17
CA PRO A 251 13.26 -10.83 11.67
C PRO A 251 14.32 -10.89 10.55
N ARG A 252 13.91 -11.08 9.28
CA ARG A 252 14.82 -11.47 8.18
C ARG A 252 14.66 -10.65 6.90
N GLU A 253 13.49 -10.07 6.67
CA GLU A 253 13.15 -9.42 5.41
C GLU A 253 13.52 -7.95 5.45
N ASP A 254 14.09 -7.44 4.37
CA ASP A 254 14.30 -6.01 4.19
C ASP A 254 13.03 -5.29 3.70
N HIS A 255 13.14 -3.99 3.52
CA HIS A 255 12.08 -3.11 3.03
C HIS A 255 11.34 -3.66 1.81
N SER A 256 12.05 -4.14 0.80
CA SER A 256 11.38 -4.64 -0.41
C SER A 256 10.86 -6.06 -0.21
N ALA A 257 11.58 -6.86 0.57
CA ALA A 257 11.31 -8.29 0.72
C ALA A 257 9.97 -8.58 1.40
N VAL A 258 9.50 -7.70 2.30
CA VAL A 258 8.22 -7.89 3.00
C VAL A 258 7.01 -7.94 2.06
N THR A 259 7.13 -7.43 0.83
CA THR A 259 6.05 -7.41 -0.15
C THR A 259 5.99 -8.62 -1.08
N TYR A 260 6.98 -9.52 -1.07
CA TYR A 260 6.93 -10.67 -1.97
C TYR A 260 5.82 -11.64 -1.54
N PRO A 261 5.07 -12.26 -2.46
CA PRO A 261 3.93 -13.10 -2.11
C PRO A 261 4.23 -14.26 -1.14
N ALA A 262 5.45 -14.81 -1.22
CA ALA A 262 5.93 -15.93 -0.40
C ALA A 262 6.72 -15.49 0.85
N SER A 263 6.70 -14.19 1.18
CA SER A 263 7.42 -13.62 2.32
C SER A 263 6.77 -14.08 3.65
N ASP A 264 7.54 -14.10 4.73
CA ASP A 264 7.04 -14.32 6.10
C ASP A 264 6.01 -13.25 6.45
N ALA A 265 6.31 -11.99 6.10
CA ALA A 265 5.41 -10.87 6.25
C ALA A 265 4.05 -11.11 5.56
N MET A 266 4.04 -11.49 4.29
CA MET A 266 2.79 -11.77 3.56
C MET A 266 2.09 -13.03 4.05
N THR A 267 2.83 -13.99 4.61
CA THR A 267 2.25 -15.15 5.29
C THR A 267 1.53 -14.74 6.57
N TRP A 268 2.12 -13.83 7.35
CA TRP A 268 1.48 -13.27 8.54
C TRP A 268 0.27 -12.41 8.20
N VAL A 269 0.37 -11.53 7.19
CA VAL A 269 -0.77 -10.73 6.67
C VAL A 269 -1.91 -11.65 6.24
N ALA A 270 -1.61 -12.73 5.51
CA ALA A 270 -2.62 -13.71 5.11
C ALA A 270 -3.33 -14.33 6.33
N GLY A 271 -2.61 -14.59 7.42
CA GLY A 271 -3.21 -15.01 8.69
C GLY A 271 -4.18 -13.99 9.27
N GLN A 272 -3.83 -12.71 9.27
CA GLN A 272 -4.72 -11.63 9.73
C GLN A 272 -5.97 -11.52 8.86
N LEU A 273 -5.82 -11.64 7.55
CA LEU A 273 -6.93 -11.57 6.59
C LEU A 273 -7.91 -12.73 6.76
N ARG A 274 -7.43 -13.96 7.00
CA ARG A 274 -8.33 -15.09 7.29
C ARG A 274 -9.16 -14.84 8.55
N THR A 275 -8.53 -14.38 9.62
CA THR A 275 -9.26 -13.98 10.85
C THR A 275 -10.32 -12.92 10.54
N LEU A 276 -9.96 -11.90 9.77
CA LEU A 276 -10.88 -10.84 9.37
C LEU A 276 -12.07 -11.36 8.56
N THR A 277 -11.85 -12.25 7.59
CA THR A 277 -12.94 -12.84 6.81
C THR A 277 -13.88 -13.70 7.64
N HIS A 278 -13.37 -14.42 8.65
CA HIS A 278 -14.22 -15.14 9.60
C HIS A 278 -15.06 -14.19 10.46
N GLU A 279 -14.50 -13.05 10.88
CA GLU A 279 -15.25 -12.01 11.59
C GLU A 279 -16.39 -11.44 10.74
N TRP A 280 -16.15 -11.18 9.45
CA TRP A 280 -17.17 -10.70 8.52
C TRP A 280 -18.28 -11.73 8.31
N ALA A 281 -17.93 -12.99 8.06
CA ALA A 281 -18.93 -14.05 7.92
C ALA A 281 -19.84 -14.16 9.17
N ALA A 282 -19.25 -14.01 10.37
CA ALA A 282 -20.01 -14.00 11.62
C ALA A 282 -20.87 -12.73 11.81
N GLN A 283 -20.47 -11.59 11.25
CA GLN A 283 -21.27 -10.36 11.24
C GLN A 283 -22.46 -10.52 10.29
N ASP A 284 -22.22 -11.01 9.07
CA ASP A 284 -23.25 -11.18 8.04
C ASP A 284 -24.30 -12.20 8.47
N ALA A 285 -23.88 -13.29 9.12
CA ALA A 285 -24.81 -14.30 9.65
C ALA A 285 -25.71 -13.79 10.78
N ARG A 286 -25.31 -12.73 11.51
CA ARG A 286 -26.14 -12.12 12.56
C ARG A 286 -27.19 -11.15 11.99
N GLY A 287 -27.05 -10.76 10.72
CA GLY A 287 -27.86 -9.69 10.12
C GLY A 287 -27.62 -8.32 10.78
N PRO A 288 -28.23 -7.25 10.25
CA PRO A 288 -28.28 -5.98 10.97
C PRO A 288 -28.99 -6.20 12.31
N ALA A 289 -28.39 -5.71 13.40
CA ALA A 289 -28.90 -5.88 14.76
C ALA A 289 -30.42 -5.61 14.81
N GLY A 290 -31.15 -6.60 15.32
CA GLY A 290 -32.58 -6.76 15.13
C GLY A 290 -33.43 -5.52 15.32
N THR A 291 -34.32 -5.28 14.34
CA THR A 291 -35.70 -4.93 14.68
C THR A 291 -36.29 -6.13 15.41
N ALA A 292 -36.16 -6.16 16.74
CA ALA A 292 -37.08 -6.93 17.56
C ALA A 292 -38.48 -6.31 17.33
N SER A 293 -39.30 -6.96 16.51
CA SER A 293 -40.75 -6.72 16.53
C SER A 293 -41.30 -7.27 17.85
N PRO A 294 -42.12 -6.51 18.59
CA PRO A 294 -42.90 -7.05 19.69
C PRO A 294 -43.88 -8.15 19.22
#